data_AF-A0A7C0VHP8-F1
#
_entry.id   AF-A0A7C0VHP8-F1
#
_cell.length_a   1.000
_cell.length_b   1.000
_cell.length_c   1.000
_cell.angle_alpha   90.00
_cell.angle_beta   90.00
_cell.angle_gamma   90.00
#
_symmetry.space_group_name_H-M   'P 1'
#
loop_
_entity.id
_entity.type
_entity.pdbx_description
1 polymer ?
#
loop_
_entity_poly.entity_id
_entity_poly.type
_entity_poly.pdbx_seq_one_letter_code
_entity_poly.pdbx_strand_id
1 'polypeptide(L)'
;MKTEDRIKKSYQVAVIIAIAFIFSLGTYIIAVEVLKSTNQIGVGNLSLETLLQLRYIIYGVGVAAIILIRWLRGIMLRKSPGENEEILINRLFRSFIISFALSEIPALLGLVLFILGGLIKDFYILTVISFVLMFMFFPRYPHWRDWVQASRSANCCYPH
;
A
#
# COMPACT_ATOMS: atom_id res chain seq x y z
N MET A 1 9.45 -7.18 30.17
CA MET A 1 10.07 -6.83 28.88
C MET A 1 9.75 -5.36 28.60
N LYS A 2 10.75 -4.48 28.42
CA LYS A 2 10.52 -3.02 28.35
C LYS A 2 9.64 -2.68 27.13
N THR A 3 8.65 -1.81 27.31
CA THR A 3 7.70 -1.39 26.25
C THR A 3 8.40 -0.87 25.00
N GLU A 4 9.56 -0.22 25.16
CA GLU A 4 10.41 0.24 24.04
C GLU A 4 10.91 -0.89 23.13
N ASP A 5 11.25 -2.05 23.70
CA ASP A 5 11.74 -3.20 22.94
C ASP A 5 10.63 -3.81 22.07
N ARG A 6 9.38 -3.76 22.54
CA ARG A 6 8.21 -4.22 21.78
C ARG A 6 7.92 -3.29 20.60
N ILE A 7 8.00 -1.98 20.80
CA ILE A 7 7.80 -0.99 19.72
C ILE A 7 8.86 -1.15 18.64
N LYS A 8 10.14 -1.33 19.02
CA LYS A 8 11.23 -1.59 18.08
C LYS A 8 10.99 -2.88 17.29
N LYS A 9 10.57 -3.97 17.94
CA LYS A 9 10.25 -5.23 17.24
C LYS A 9 9.11 -5.06 16.24
N SER A 10 7.98 -4.47 16.65
CA SER A 10 6.84 -4.26 15.73
C SER A 10 7.20 -3.36 14.55
N TYR A 11 8.03 -2.34 14.79
CA TYR A 11 8.57 -1.50 13.73
C TYR A 11 9.48 -2.28 12.76
N GLN A 12 10.41 -3.09 13.27
CA GLN A 12 11.29 -3.90 12.43
C GLN A 12 10.48 -4.86 11.54
N VAL A 13 9.45 -5.50 12.09
CA VAL A 13 8.55 -6.36 11.31
C VAL A 13 7.82 -5.55 10.24
N ALA A 14 7.32 -4.34 10.56
CA ALA A 14 6.64 -3.49 9.57
C ALA A 14 7.58 -3.08 8.42
N VAL A 15 8.84 -2.76 8.72
CA VAL A 15 9.87 -2.43 7.71
C VAL A 15 10.18 -3.63 6.83
N ILE A 16 10.35 -4.82 7.39
CA ILE A 16 10.59 -6.05 6.62
C ILE A 16 9.43 -6.30 5.66
N ILE A 17 8.19 -6.17 6.14
CA ILE A 17 6.99 -6.29 5.30
C ILE A 17 6.98 -5.23 4.20
N ALA A 18 7.27 -3.96 4.53
CA ALA A 18 7.32 -2.87 3.55
C ALA A 18 8.31 -3.17 2.41
N ILE A 19 9.51 -3.66 2.76
CA ILE A 19 10.55 -4.02 1.79
C ILE A 19 10.08 -5.19 0.92
N ALA A 20 9.41 -6.20 1.49
CA ALA A 20 8.86 -7.32 0.73
C ALA A 20 7.81 -6.86 -0.31
N PHE A 21 6.93 -5.92 0.05
CA PHE A 21 5.96 -5.31 -0.86
C PHE A 21 6.60 -4.44 -1.95
N ILE A 22 7.72 -3.77 -1.65
CA ILE A 22 8.47 -3.05 -2.69
C ILE A 22 9.15 -4.05 -3.64
N PHE A 23 9.65 -5.17 -3.11
CA PHE A 23 10.28 -6.21 -3.90
C PHE A 23 9.29 -6.92 -4.84
N SER A 24 8.05 -7.17 -4.41
CA SER A 24 6.98 -7.71 -5.27
C SER A 24 6.66 -6.79 -6.45
N LEU A 25 6.69 -5.46 -6.28
CA LEU A 25 6.58 -4.56 -7.45
C LEU A 25 7.70 -4.79 -8.47
N GLY A 26 8.92 -5.07 -7.99
CA GLY A 26 10.05 -5.43 -8.83
C GLY A 26 9.82 -6.72 -9.62
N THR A 27 9.20 -7.73 -9.01
CA THR A 27 8.89 -8.99 -9.72
C THR A 27 7.85 -8.80 -10.82
N TYR A 28 6.90 -7.88 -10.65
CA TYR A 28 5.93 -7.53 -11.71
C TYR A 28 6.63 -6.88 -12.91
N ILE A 29 7.59 -5.98 -12.67
CA ILE A 29 8.37 -5.36 -13.76
C ILE A 29 9.17 -6.42 -14.52
N ILE A 30 9.83 -7.34 -13.80
CA ILE A 30 10.57 -8.44 -14.42
C ILE A 30 9.63 -9.32 -15.26
N ALA A 31 8.45 -9.67 -14.73
CA ALA A 31 7.46 -10.47 -15.45
C ALA A 31 7.04 -9.79 -16.77
N VAL A 32 6.76 -8.49 -16.74
CA VAL A 32 6.41 -7.70 -17.93
C VAL A 32 7.55 -7.66 -18.96
N GLU A 33 8.78 -7.44 -18.52
CA GLU A 33 9.94 -7.38 -19.44
C GLU A 33 10.22 -8.75 -20.09
N VAL A 34 10.05 -9.84 -19.33
CA VAL A 34 10.17 -11.22 -19.86
C VAL A 34 9.07 -11.50 -20.90
N LEU A 35 7.81 -11.20 -20.58
CA LEU A 35 6.66 -11.37 -21.49
C LEU A 35 6.80 -10.54 -22.78
N LYS A 36 7.33 -9.32 -22.65
CA LYS A 36 7.66 -8.46 -23.79
C LYS A 36 8.79 -9.07 -24.62
N SER A 37 9.84 -9.57 -23.99
CA SER A 37 10.99 -10.16 -24.69
C SER A 37 10.64 -11.45 -25.46
N THR A 38 9.63 -12.20 -25.02
CA THR A 38 9.15 -13.40 -25.71
C THR A 38 8.17 -13.10 -26.85
N ASN A 39 7.91 -11.81 -27.15
CA ASN A 39 6.94 -11.34 -28.14
C ASN A 39 5.50 -11.86 -27.91
N GLN A 40 5.19 -12.36 -26.71
CA GLN A 40 3.86 -12.80 -26.28
C GLN A 40 3.04 -11.61 -25.76
N ILE A 41 3.01 -10.53 -26.54
CA ILE A 41 2.33 -9.30 -26.17
C ILE A 41 0.85 -9.47 -26.55
N GLY A 42 -0.04 -9.50 -25.55
CA GLY A 42 -1.48 -9.60 -25.75
C GLY A 42 -1.95 -11.02 -26.07
N VAL A 43 -2.00 -11.88 -25.04
CA VAL A 43 -2.63 -13.21 -25.14
C VAL A 43 -4.17 -13.13 -25.29
N GLY A 44 -4.75 -11.95 -25.13
CA GLY A 44 -6.18 -11.70 -25.33
C GLY A 44 -6.49 -11.34 -26.78
N ASN A 45 -7.29 -12.16 -27.46
CA ASN A 45 -7.90 -11.82 -28.75
C ASN A 45 -9.11 -10.88 -28.55
N LEU A 46 -8.89 -9.78 -27.83
CA LEU A 46 -9.92 -8.80 -27.48
C LEU A 46 -10.02 -7.73 -28.58
N SER A 47 -11.23 -7.28 -28.87
CA SER A 47 -11.44 -6.16 -29.78
C SER A 47 -10.87 -4.86 -29.19
N LEU A 48 -10.43 -3.96 -30.07
CA LEU A 48 -9.91 -2.64 -29.68
C LEU A 48 -10.91 -1.85 -28.81
N GLU A 49 -12.21 -1.96 -29.08
CA GLU A 49 -13.26 -1.31 -28.30
C GLU A 49 -13.33 -1.84 -26.86
N THR A 50 -13.27 -3.15 -26.69
CA THR A 50 -13.27 -3.78 -25.36
C THR A 50 -12.02 -3.42 -24.57
N LEU A 51 -10.85 -3.33 -25.23
CA LEU A 51 -9.61 -2.88 -24.58
C LEU A 51 -9.70 -1.44 -24.09
N LEU A 52 -10.28 -0.55 -24.88
CA LEU A 52 -10.47 0.86 -24.48
C LEU A 52 -11.43 0.99 -23.29
N GLN A 53 -12.55 0.26 -23.31
CA GLN A 53 -13.48 0.23 -22.17
C GLN A 53 -12.82 -0.31 -20.91
N LEU A 54 -12.10 -1.43 -21.02
CA LEU A 54 -11.42 -2.04 -19.89
C LEU A 54 -10.34 -1.14 -19.30
N ARG A 55 -9.59 -0.44 -20.16
CA ARG A 55 -8.63 0.58 -19.74
C ARG A 55 -9.30 1.65 -18.89
N TYR A 56 -10.44 2.19 -19.33
CA TYR A 56 -11.16 3.22 -18.58
C TYR A 56 -11.67 2.72 -17.23
N ILE A 57 -12.19 1.48 -17.19
CA ILE A 57 -12.61 0.83 -15.95
C ILE A 57 -11.41 0.65 -15.01
N ILE A 58 -10.28 0.15 -15.49
CA ILE A 58 -9.08 -0.08 -14.70
C ILE A 58 -8.51 1.23 -14.15
N TYR A 59 -8.44 2.29 -14.96
CA TYR A 59 -8.06 3.61 -14.47
C TYR A 59 -9.06 4.13 -13.42
N GLY A 60 -10.36 3.91 -13.62
CA GLY A 60 -11.40 4.21 -12.64
C GLY A 60 -11.19 3.49 -11.31
N VAL A 61 -10.87 2.18 -11.34
CA VAL A 61 -10.56 1.40 -10.15
C VAL A 61 -9.25 1.87 -9.50
N GLY A 62 -8.23 2.25 -10.28
CA GLY A 62 -7.00 2.84 -9.77
C GLY A 62 -7.26 4.15 -9.01
N VAL A 63 -8.10 5.04 -9.57
CA VAL A 63 -8.53 6.27 -8.88
C VAL A 63 -9.33 5.94 -7.62
N ALA A 64 -10.26 4.97 -7.69
CA ALA A 64 -11.03 4.53 -6.54
C ALA A 64 -10.12 3.99 -5.43
N ALA A 65 -9.07 3.23 -5.75
CA ALA A 65 -8.08 2.75 -4.79
C ALA A 65 -7.38 3.91 -4.07
N ILE A 66 -6.96 4.96 -4.81
CA ILE A 66 -6.37 6.17 -4.21
C ILE A 66 -7.33 6.85 -3.23
N ILE A 67 -8.60 6.98 -3.61
CA ILE A 67 -9.66 7.58 -2.77
C ILE A 67 -9.87 6.72 -1.52
N LEU A 68 -9.99 5.40 -1.68
CA LEU A 68 -10.20 4.46 -0.58
C LEU A 68 -9.07 4.54 0.44
N ILE A 69 -7.83 4.58 -0.03
CA ILE A 69 -6.64 4.70 0.83
C ILE A 69 -6.66 6.03 1.60
N ARG A 70 -6.99 7.16 0.96
CA ARG A 70 -7.11 8.48 1.63
C ARG A 70 -8.24 8.48 2.67
N TRP A 71 -9.35 7.82 2.38
CA TRP A 71 -10.48 7.71 3.29
C TRP A 71 -10.17 6.82 4.51
N LEU A 72 -9.58 5.63 4.28
CA LEU A 72 -9.09 4.73 5.33
C LEU A 72 -8.14 5.46 6.28
N ARG A 73 -7.23 6.28 5.74
CA ARG A 73 -6.33 7.10 6.54
C ARG A 73 -7.08 8.11 7.42
N GLY A 74 -8.09 8.80 6.88
CA GLY A 74 -8.90 9.74 7.65
C GLY A 74 -9.67 9.09 8.79
N ILE A 75 -10.16 7.87 8.59
CA ILE A 75 -10.86 7.09 9.61
C ILE A 75 -9.89 6.52 10.65
N MET A 76 -8.73 6.00 10.23
CA MET A 76 -7.76 5.37 11.13
C MET A 76 -6.90 6.36 11.93
N LEU A 77 -6.65 7.57 11.41
CA LEU A 77 -6.01 8.65 12.17
C LEU A 77 -6.96 9.40 13.11
N ARG A 78 -8.25 9.04 13.12
CA ARG A 78 -9.20 9.60 14.09
C ARG A 78 -8.82 9.10 15.48
N LYS A 79 -8.10 9.94 16.23
CA LYS A 79 -7.66 9.74 17.61
C LYS A 79 -8.81 9.20 18.45
N SER A 80 -8.64 8.02 19.03
CA SER A 80 -9.49 7.54 20.13
C SER A 80 -8.79 7.92 21.44
N PRO A 81 -9.33 8.85 22.24
CA PRO A 81 -8.75 9.20 23.54
C PRO A 81 -8.91 8.01 24.50
N GLY A 82 -7.82 7.52 25.08
CA GLY A 82 -7.86 6.53 26.18
C GLY A 82 -7.57 5.06 25.82
N GLU A 83 -7.13 4.74 24.60
CA GLU A 83 -6.76 3.36 24.24
C GLU A 83 -5.41 2.94 24.83
N ASN A 84 -5.38 1.72 25.40
CA ASN A 84 -4.19 1.06 25.93
C ASN A 84 -3.05 1.01 24.88
N GLU A 85 -1.79 1.27 25.27
CA GLU A 85 -0.64 1.40 24.34
C GLU A 85 -0.50 0.20 23.39
N GLU A 86 -0.83 -1.01 23.85
CA GLU A 86 -0.77 -2.24 23.05
C GLU A 86 -1.82 -2.30 21.93
N ILE A 87 -3.04 -1.83 22.21
CA ILE A 87 -4.14 -1.80 21.24
C ILE A 87 -3.82 -0.79 20.14
N LEU A 88 -3.20 0.34 20.52
CA LEU A 88 -2.78 1.39 19.60
C LEU A 88 -1.71 0.91 18.62
N ILE A 89 -0.67 0.21 19.11
CA ILE A 89 0.40 -0.34 18.28
C ILE A 89 -0.15 -1.37 17.28
N ASN A 90 -1.02 -2.28 17.73
CA ASN A 90 -1.64 -3.27 16.85
C ASN A 90 -2.54 -2.61 15.79
N ARG A 91 -3.27 -1.56 16.15
CA ARG A 91 -4.11 -0.80 15.20
C ARG A 91 -3.26 -0.06 14.17
N LEU A 92 -2.15 0.56 14.57
CA LEU A 92 -1.18 1.18 13.66
C LEU A 92 -0.59 0.16 12.69
N PHE A 93 -0.16 -0.99 13.21
CA PHE A 93 0.42 -2.07 12.39
C PHE A 93 -0.59 -2.64 11.39
N ARG A 94 -1.84 -2.89 11.83
CA ARG A 94 -2.90 -3.37 10.94
C ARG A 94 -3.27 -2.33 9.87
N SER A 95 -3.37 -1.06 10.24
CA SER A 95 -3.58 0.06 9.32
C SER A 95 -2.50 0.15 8.26
N PHE A 96 -1.24 0.02 8.69
CA PHE A 96 -0.08 0.00 7.82
C PHE A 96 -0.17 -1.13 6.78
N ILE A 97 -0.42 -2.37 7.22
CA ILE A 97 -0.53 -3.53 6.31
C ILE A 97 -1.66 -3.33 5.31
N ILE A 98 -2.85 -2.90 5.77
CA ILE A 98 -3.99 -2.66 4.89
C ILE A 98 -3.65 -1.59 3.86
N SER A 99 -3.05 -0.47 4.28
CA SER A 99 -2.68 0.62 3.37
C SER A 99 -1.64 0.18 2.34
N PHE A 100 -0.65 -0.63 2.74
CA PHE A 100 0.35 -1.18 1.84
C PHE A 100 -0.25 -2.17 0.84
N ALA A 101 -1.11 -3.07 1.29
CA ALA A 101 -1.81 -4.00 0.41
C ALA A 101 -2.70 -3.26 -0.62
N LEU A 102 -3.41 -2.20 -0.20
CA LEU A 102 -4.18 -1.38 -1.14
C LEU A 102 -3.29 -0.63 -2.13
N SER A 103 -2.09 -0.23 -1.72
CA SER A 103 -1.15 0.47 -2.60
C SER A 103 -0.58 -0.43 -3.70
N GLU A 104 -0.66 -1.76 -3.61
CA GLU A 104 -0.31 -2.67 -4.72
C GLU A 104 -1.40 -2.77 -5.79
N ILE A 105 -2.65 -2.49 -5.46
CA ILE A 105 -3.80 -2.71 -6.36
C ILE A 105 -3.59 -2.04 -7.73
N PRO A 106 -3.13 -0.78 -7.84
CA PRO A 106 -2.93 -0.17 -9.15
C PRO A 106 -1.89 -0.93 -10.00
N ALA A 107 -0.77 -1.36 -9.42
CA ALA A 107 0.27 -2.11 -10.13
C ALA A 107 -0.25 -3.46 -10.65
N LEU A 108 -1.01 -4.19 -9.82
CA LEU A 108 -1.66 -5.45 -10.22
C LEU A 108 -2.64 -5.24 -11.37
N LEU A 109 -3.47 -4.19 -11.31
CA LEU A 109 -4.38 -3.85 -12.39
C LEU A 109 -3.64 -3.48 -13.68
N GLY A 110 -2.53 -2.74 -13.56
CA GLY A 110 -1.65 -2.44 -14.70
C GLY A 110 -1.06 -3.71 -15.33
N LEU A 111 -0.67 -4.68 -14.50
CA LEU A 111 -0.13 -5.96 -14.97
C LEU A 111 -1.19 -6.76 -15.72
N VAL A 112 -2.39 -6.84 -15.16
CA VAL A 112 -3.55 -7.49 -15.80
C VAL A 112 -3.87 -6.81 -17.13
N LEU A 113 -3.89 -5.47 -17.17
CA LEU A 113 -4.14 -4.73 -18.41
C LEU A 113 -3.07 -5.03 -19.47
N PHE A 114 -1.80 -5.10 -19.09
CA PHE A 114 -0.71 -5.46 -20.00
C PHE A 114 -0.89 -6.88 -20.58
N ILE A 115 -1.21 -7.87 -19.74
CA ILE A 115 -1.43 -9.26 -20.19
C ILE A 115 -2.59 -9.35 -21.18
N LEU A 116 -3.66 -8.57 -20.95
CA LEU A 116 -4.85 -8.56 -21.80
C LEU A 116 -4.64 -7.87 -23.17
N GLY A 117 -3.48 -7.26 -23.41
CA GLY A 117 -3.18 -6.54 -24.67
C GLY A 117 -3.16 -5.02 -24.54
N GLY A 118 -3.15 -4.49 -23.31
CA GLY A 118 -2.98 -3.08 -23.04
C GLY A 118 -1.56 -2.56 -23.31
N LEU A 119 -1.41 -1.25 -23.37
CA LEU A 119 -0.12 -0.63 -23.62
C LEU A 119 0.80 -0.78 -22.40
N ILE A 120 2.06 -1.12 -22.65
CA ILE A 120 3.09 -1.21 -21.60
C ILE A 120 3.23 0.09 -20.79
N LYS A 121 2.94 1.24 -21.41
CA LYS A 121 2.94 2.55 -20.75
C LYS A 121 1.95 2.59 -19.57
N ASP A 122 0.79 1.95 -19.67
CA ASP A 122 -0.20 1.95 -18.59
C ASP A 122 0.29 1.20 -17.36
N PHE A 123 0.94 0.06 -17.59
CA PHE A 123 1.55 -0.72 -16.51
C PHE A 123 2.58 0.11 -15.74
N TYR A 124 3.49 0.79 -16.44
CA TYR A 124 4.50 1.62 -15.79
C TYR A 124 3.88 2.80 -15.02
N ILE A 125 2.87 3.47 -15.58
CA ILE A 125 2.16 4.58 -14.89
C ILE A 125 1.54 4.08 -13.58
N LEU A 126 0.79 2.97 -13.63
CA LEU A 126 0.12 2.41 -12.46
C LEU A 126 1.10 1.82 -11.43
N THR A 127 2.22 1.27 -11.89
CA THR A 127 3.32 0.80 -11.03
C THR A 127 3.98 1.96 -10.30
N VAL A 128 4.26 3.07 -11.00
CA VAL A 128 4.81 4.29 -10.39
C VAL A 128 3.84 4.86 -9.36
N ILE A 129 2.54 4.90 -9.66
CA ILE A 129 1.52 5.35 -8.70
C ILE A 129 1.54 4.47 -7.44
N SER A 130 1.60 3.15 -7.61
CA SER A 130 1.68 2.18 -6.49
C SER A 130 2.92 2.40 -5.65
N PHE A 131 4.07 2.58 -6.30
CA PHE A 131 5.34 2.85 -5.64
C PHE A 131 5.31 4.17 -4.85
N VAL A 132 4.75 5.25 -5.42
CA VAL A 132 4.59 6.54 -4.75
C VAL A 132 3.67 6.42 -3.53
N LEU A 133 2.57 5.66 -3.63
CA LEU A 133 1.69 5.36 -2.51
C LEU A 133 2.46 4.63 -1.40
N MET A 134 3.15 3.53 -1.72
CA MET A 134 3.97 2.79 -0.75
C MET A 134 5.00 3.69 -0.06
N PHE A 135 5.68 4.54 -0.82
CA PHE A 135 6.66 5.48 -0.27
C PHE A 135 6.01 6.50 0.68
N MET A 136 4.82 6.99 0.35
CA MET A 136 4.06 7.89 1.21
C MET A 136 3.62 7.20 2.51
N PHE A 137 3.30 5.91 2.46
CA PHE A 137 2.85 5.11 3.61
C PHE A 137 3.97 4.38 4.34
N PHE A 138 5.22 4.58 3.94
CA PHE A 138 6.36 3.90 4.54
C PHE A 138 6.39 4.13 6.05
N PRO A 139 6.61 3.08 6.87
CA PRO A 139 6.55 3.21 8.32
C PRO A 139 7.72 4.07 8.79
N ARG A 140 7.43 5.30 9.24
CA ARG A 140 8.44 6.23 9.77
C ARG A 140 8.54 6.10 11.28
N TYR A 141 9.70 5.65 11.76
CA TYR A 141 9.98 5.44 13.19
C TYR A 141 9.70 6.65 14.09
N PRO A 142 10.03 7.91 13.71
CA PRO A 142 9.75 9.07 14.55
C PRO A 142 8.26 9.22 14.85
N HIS A 143 7.41 9.01 13.84
CA HIS A 143 5.96 9.13 13.97
C HIS A 143 5.37 8.12 14.96
N TRP A 144 5.96 6.92 15.03
CA TRP A 144 5.53 5.86 15.95
C TRP A 144 5.93 6.19 17.39
N ARG A 145 7.14 6.74 17.60
CA ARG A 145 7.57 7.18 18.93
C ARG A 145 6.76 8.36 19.43
N ASP A 146 6.55 9.37 18.60
CA ASP A 146 5.80 10.59 18.96
C ASP A 146 4.34 10.26 19.31
N TRP A 147 3.72 9.31 18.60
CA TRP A 147 2.37 8.84 18.92
C TRP A 147 2.27 8.12 20.26
N VAL A 148 3.21 7.24 20.57
CA VAL A 148 3.26 6.55 21.87
C VAL A 148 3.56 7.53 23.00
N GLN A 149 4.43 8.51 22.76
CA GLN A 149 4.76 9.52 23.75
C GLN A 149 3.55 10.44 24.03
N ALA A 150 2.79 10.80 22.98
CA ALA A 150 1.55 11.55 23.11
C ALA A 150 0.42 10.78 23.82
N SER A 151 0.28 9.46 23.61
CA SER A 151 -0.69 8.64 24.35
C SER A 151 -0.30 8.52 25.82
N ARG A 152 1.00 8.38 26.11
CA ARG A 152 1.51 8.29 27.49
C ARG A 152 1.27 9.58 28.27
N SER A 153 1.49 10.75 27.65
CA SER A 153 1.15 12.04 28.28
C SER A 153 -0.34 12.23 28.51
N ALA A 154 -1.20 11.70 27.64
CA ALA A 154 -2.65 11.80 27.80
C ALA A 154 -3.15 10.96 28.98
N ASN A 155 -2.63 9.73 29.16
CA ASN A 155 -2.97 8.87 30.29
C ASN A 155 -2.44 9.40 31.64
N CYS A 156 -1.34 10.16 31.65
CA CYS A 156 -0.85 10.80 32.88
C CYS A 156 -1.75 11.95 33.37
N CYS A 157 -2.45 12.64 32.46
CA CYS A 157 -3.33 13.76 32.81
C CYS A 157 -4.79 13.35 33.07
N TYR A 158 -5.19 12.14 32.67
CA TYR A 158 -6.49 11.55 32.98
C TYR A 158 -6.28 10.11 33.46
N PRO A 159 -5.93 9.89 34.74
CA PRO A 159 -5.94 8.57 35.32
C PRO A 159 -7.40 8.10 35.42
N HIS A 160 -7.71 6.98 34.77
CA HIS A 160 -8.95 6.24 35.01
C HIS A 160 -8.85 5.45 36.31
#